data_AF-A0A7X8WH07-F1
#
_entry.id   AF-A0A7X8WH07-F1
#
_cell.length_a   1.000
_cell.length_b   1.000
_cell.length_c   1.000
_cell.angle_alpha   90.00
_cell.angle_beta   90.00
_cell.angle_gamma   90.00
#
_symmetry.space_group_name_H-M   'P 1'
#
loop_
_entity.id
_entity.type
_entity.pdbx_description
1 polymer ?
#
loop_
_entity_poly.entity_id
_entity_poly.type
_entity_poly.pdbx_seq_one_letter_code
_entity_poly.pdbx_strand_id
1 'polypeptide(L)'
;MAEAVGLTLTGFEYNSELSTASGIIEADGSLVLKLYYTRNTYTITIDLNDGSTPYSVYRKYEEAVDIDDPTRTGYDFDEWEIVLPEEMTVLPETMPAENISLKALWNPAEVFYTVKHYKQNLDGSYSQADFSEELKALTGSMVFATPNEYTGFTFDGDNSITEGTVKADGTLELVLYYTRNQYTLTIKSENSDDLEATYLYEQPIEYPVLSRPGYEFVGWNTEAPAIMPAHDVTLVAVWEPSEQSYVINYYYEQTDGTYIKEFDEEKQAKTDTLVDISEMISVPEHYLLNGELSELTGTIPAEDTLELSVYYERKEYAIIFDSQSGSEVEPIPVKHGFAIPELPTPTRLGYAFEGWVDENGNVVETMPTNDLTLKATWEEIEFTITYYFYVGTEEYVGSIENLNPTKYTLLDNVVLVNPTAFDAAYYFVAWYTDSTFTTEATGFEAGQTGEKAFYGLLRSYVEAFDEDTNTLIEKYEDTLTGELTTLPALDLTLPNGTKVSWQSSSTAVKVDPETGEVTITRPADEDETVFLTAILSF
;
A
#
# COMPACT_ATOMS: atom_id res chain seq x y z
N MET A 1 76.69 64.20 -124.41
CA MET A 1 75.58 63.73 -123.55
C MET A 1 76.10 62.52 -122.81
N ALA A 2 75.96 62.49 -121.48
CA ALA A 2 76.27 61.32 -120.66
C ALA A 2 74.96 60.65 -120.26
N GLU A 3 74.96 59.32 -120.21
CA GLU A 3 73.86 58.52 -119.70
C GLU A 3 74.39 57.56 -118.65
N ALA A 4 73.65 57.42 -117.55
CA ALA A 4 73.89 56.44 -116.51
C ALA A 4 72.80 55.37 -116.60
N VAL A 5 73.20 54.11 -116.61
CA VAL A 5 72.27 52.97 -116.61
C VAL A 5 72.02 52.58 -115.15
N GLY A 6 70.74 52.50 -114.77
CA GLY A 6 70.35 51.96 -113.46
C GLY A 6 70.89 50.55 -113.28
N LEU A 7 71.48 50.28 -112.11
CA LEU A 7 72.00 48.97 -111.75
C LEU A 7 70.89 48.12 -111.15
N THR A 8 70.96 46.81 -111.34
CA THR A 8 70.17 45.88 -110.54
C THR A 8 70.87 45.73 -109.19
N LEU A 9 70.26 46.28 -108.14
CA LEU A 9 70.74 46.18 -106.77
C LEU A 9 69.78 45.27 -106.00
N THR A 10 70.31 44.21 -105.38
CA THR A 10 69.51 43.27 -104.59
C THR A 10 68.71 43.99 -103.50
N GLY A 11 67.41 43.76 -103.42
CA GLY A 11 66.54 44.41 -102.43
C GLY A 11 66.16 45.86 -102.74
N PHE A 12 66.56 46.39 -103.90
CA PHE A 12 66.28 47.76 -104.33
C PHE A 12 65.63 47.80 -105.72
N GLU A 13 64.65 48.67 -105.90
CA GLU A 13 64.02 48.98 -107.17
C GLU A 13 64.50 50.36 -107.66
N TYR A 14 64.96 50.44 -108.90
CA TYR A 14 65.41 51.70 -109.50
C TYR A 14 64.23 52.66 -109.67
N ASN A 15 64.32 53.83 -109.04
CA ASN A 15 63.29 54.85 -109.14
C ASN A 15 63.65 55.83 -110.26
N SER A 16 63.14 55.56 -111.46
CA SER A 16 63.41 56.39 -112.64
C SER A 16 62.85 57.81 -112.53
N GLU A 17 61.82 58.03 -111.71
CA GLU A 17 61.17 59.35 -111.57
C GLU A 17 61.98 60.32 -110.71
N LEU A 18 62.63 59.83 -109.66
CA LEU A 18 63.53 60.64 -108.82
C LEU A 18 64.94 60.78 -109.42
N SER A 19 65.29 59.89 -110.34
CA SER A 19 66.63 59.80 -110.91
C SER A 19 66.83 60.74 -112.09
N THR A 20 68.00 61.38 -112.15
CA THR A 20 68.45 62.14 -113.32
C THR A 20 69.50 61.30 -114.04
N ALA A 21 69.05 60.45 -114.96
CA ALA A 21 69.88 59.43 -115.61
C ALA A 21 70.63 59.91 -116.85
N SER A 22 70.38 61.13 -117.34
CA SER A 22 71.08 61.69 -118.49
C SER A 22 71.28 63.20 -118.38
N GLY A 23 72.34 63.72 -119.02
CA GLY A 23 72.70 65.13 -118.99
C GLY A 23 73.82 65.51 -119.98
N ILE A 24 74.11 66.81 -120.12
CA ILE A 24 75.16 67.33 -121.01
C ILE A 24 76.44 67.54 -120.20
N ILE A 25 77.60 67.10 -120.75
CA ILE A 25 78.90 67.29 -120.11
C ILE A 25 79.42 68.67 -120.49
N GLU A 26 79.50 69.56 -119.51
CA GLU A 26 80.13 70.88 -119.64
C GLU A 26 81.64 70.80 -119.37
N ALA A 27 82.42 71.71 -119.94
CA ALA A 27 83.90 71.68 -119.91
C ALA A 27 84.51 71.85 -118.50
N ASP A 28 83.71 72.24 -117.51
CA ASP A 28 84.10 72.41 -116.11
C ASP A 28 84.01 71.11 -115.27
N GLY A 29 83.49 70.02 -115.86
CA GLY A 29 83.38 68.72 -115.20
C GLY A 29 82.28 68.65 -114.13
N SER A 30 81.33 69.59 -114.09
CA SER A 30 80.34 69.73 -113.03
C SER A 30 79.17 68.73 -113.08
N LEU A 31 79.01 67.96 -114.16
CA LEU A 31 77.86 67.06 -114.33
C LEU A 31 77.85 65.94 -113.27
N VAL A 32 76.83 65.94 -112.41
CA VAL A 32 76.55 64.87 -111.45
C VAL A 32 75.18 64.27 -111.78
N LEU A 33 75.17 63.00 -112.19
CA LEU A 33 73.94 62.22 -112.36
C LEU A 33 73.64 61.51 -111.04
N LYS A 34 72.42 61.67 -110.52
CA LYS A 34 71.97 61.04 -109.27
C LYS A 34 70.92 59.98 -109.61
N LEU A 35 71.21 58.74 -109.26
CA LEU A 35 70.29 57.62 -109.37
C LEU A 35 69.75 57.29 -107.98
N TYR A 36 68.44 57.19 -107.84
CA TYR A 36 67.76 56.85 -106.61
C TYR A 36 67.12 55.47 -106.73
N TYR A 37 67.15 54.75 -105.61
CA TYR A 37 66.56 53.44 -105.50
C TYR A 37 65.60 53.42 -104.31
N THR A 38 64.45 52.79 -104.51
CA THR A 38 63.49 52.53 -103.45
C THR A 38 63.79 51.14 -102.88
N ARG A 39 63.80 51.00 -101.56
CA ARG A 39 63.92 49.68 -100.93
C ARG A 39 62.68 48.85 -101.21
N ASN A 40 62.86 47.62 -101.70
CA ASN A 40 61.78 46.67 -101.89
C ASN A 40 61.13 46.35 -100.55
N THR A 41 59.83 46.06 -100.56
CA THR A 41 59.08 45.61 -99.39
C THR A 41 58.94 44.10 -99.46
N TYR A 42 59.34 43.42 -98.39
CA TYR A 42 59.20 41.98 -98.23
C TYR A 42 58.24 41.67 -97.08
N THR A 43 57.65 40.48 -97.12
CA THR A 43 56.63 40.03 -96.17
C THR A 43 57.24 39.09 -95.14
N ILE A 44 56.89 39.29 -93.88
CA ILE A 44 57.07 38.33 -92.79
C ILE A 44 55.68 37.76 -92.48
N THR A 45 55.46 36.49 -92.81
CA THR A 45 54.22 35.77 -92.47
C THR A 45 54.39 35.08 -91.13
N ILE A 46 53.47 35.32 -90.20
CA ILE A 46 53.56 34.87 -88.81
C ILE A 46 52.39 33.95 -88.50
N ASP A 47 52.70 32.70 -88.16
CA ASP A 47 51.76 31.72 -87.62
C ASP A 47 52.01 31.57 -86.10
N LEU A 48 51.02 31.92 -85.29
CA LEU A 48 51.12 31.79 -83.84
C LEU A 48 50.99 30.34 -83.34
N ASN A 49 50.64 29.39 -84.21
CA ASN A 49 50.52 27.97 -83.88
C ASN A 49 49.58 27.70 -82.69
N ASP A 50 48.58 28.57 -82.53
CA ASP A 50 47.55 28.55 -81.49
C ASP A 50 46.14 28.33 -82.07
N GLY A 51 46.05 28.09 -83.39
CA GLY A 51 44.80 27.93 -84.14
C GLY A 51 44.25 29.23 -84.70
N SER A 52 44.86 30.39 -84.42
CA SER A 52 44.52 31.65 -85.08
C SER A 52 44.96 31.65 -86.56
N THR A 53 44.32 32.49 -87.38
CA THR A 53 44.73 32.66 -88.77
C THR A 53 46.07 33.40 -88.83
N PRO A 54 47.09 32.89 -89.55
CA PRO A 54 48.36 33.58 -89.73
C PRO A 54 48.18 35.01 -90.26
N TYR A 55 49.02 35.93 -89.80
CA TYR A 55 49.00 37.32 -90.23
C TYR A 55 50.34 37.70 -90.89
N SER A 56 50.42 38.91 -91.46
CA SER A 56 51.60 39.35 -92.19
C SER A 56 52.02 40.75 -91.80
N VAL A 57 53.33 40.91 -91.68
CA VAL A 57 54.00 42.19 -91.42
C VAL A 57 54.89 42.50 -92.61
N TYR A 58 54.99 43.78 -92.97
CA TYR A 58 55.78 44.22 -94.11
C TYR A 58 56.97 45.05 -93.63
N ARG A 59 58.16 44.77 -94.18
CA ARG A 59 59.40 45.48 -93.88
C ARG A 59 60.15 45.77 -95.18
N LYS A 60 60.79 46.95 -95.24
CA LYS A 60 61.69 47.28 -96.36
C LYS A 60 63.00 46.52 -96.21
N TYR A 61 63.68 46.25 -97.31
CA TYR A 61 65.04 45.69 -97.31
C TYR A 61 65.97 46.46 -96.32
N GLU A 62 66.83 45.77 -95.57
CA GLU A 62 67.72 46.36 -94.54
C GLU A 62 67.01 47.07 -93.36
N GLU A 63 65.67 47.07 -93.29
CA GLU A 63 64.94 47.52 -92.10
C GLU A 63 65.07 46.48 -90.97
N ALA A 64 65.15 46.92 -89.72
CA ALA A 64 65.30 46.02 -88.59
C ALA A 64 64.12 45.02 -88.51
N VAL A 65 64.43 43.74 -88.28
CA VAL A 65 63.43 42.72 -87.98
C VAL A 65 63.30 42.65 -86.47
N ASP A 66 62.21 43.21 -85.98
CA ASP A 66 61.83 43.24 -84.57
C ASP A 66 60.38 42.76 -84.48
N ILE A 67 60.19 41.61 -83.83
CA ILE A 67 58.91 40.92 -83.70
C ILE A 67 58.69 40.69 -82.21
N ASP A 68 57.64 41.28 -81.67
CA ASP A 68 57.28 41.11 -80.27
C ASP A 68 56.94 39.65 -79.96
N ASP A 69 57.35 39.18 -78.78
CA ASP A 69 56.99 37.85 -78.29
C ASP A 69 55.47 37.76 -78.13
N PRO A 70 54.82 36.77 -78.75
CA PRO A 70 53.39 36.60 -78.64
C PRO A 70 53.01 36.06 -77.25
N THR A 71 51.77 36.32 -76.84
CA THR A 71 51.22 35.77 -75.60
C THR A 71 50.18 34.70 -75.91
N ARG A 72 50.22 33.58 -75.18
CA ARG A 72 49.22 32.52 -75.25
C ARG A 72 48.89 32.04 -73.84
N THR A 73 47.61 32.12 -73.46
CA THR A 73 47.16 31.71 -72.12
C THR A 73 47.60 30.27 -71.81
N GLY A 74 48.25 30.06 -70.66
CA GLY A 74 48.72 28.76 -70.20
C GLY A 74 50.00 28.24 -70.87
N TYR A 75 50.65 29.03 -71.72
CA TYR A 75 51.90 28.67 -72.37
C TYR A 75 52.89 29.83 -72.33
N ASP A 76 54.16 29.51 -72.11
CA ASP A 76 55.26 30.44 -72.26
C ASP A 76 55.75 30.37 -73.71
N PHE A 77 55.99 31.54 -74.32
CA PHE A 77 56.62 31.61 -75.64
C PHE A 77 58.05 31.08 -75.52
N ASP A 78 58.43 30.16 -76.42
CA ASP A 78 59.77 29.57 -76.43
C ASP A 78 60.65 30.31 -77.44
N GLU A 79 60.37 30.11 -78.71
CA GLU A 79 61.08 30.76 -79.82
C GLU A 79 60.26 30.75 -81.11
N TRP A 80 60.73 31.52 -82.09
CA TRP A 80 60.23 31.47 -83.47
C TRP A 80 60.96 30.40 -84.27
N GLU A 81 60.22 29.43 -84.80
CA GLU A 81 60.67 28.50 -85.83
C GLU A 81 60.57 29.18 -87.20
N ILE A 82 61.68 29.21 -87.95
CA ILE A 82 61.70 29.74 -89.32
C ILE A 82 61.24 28.63 -90.26
N VAL A 83 60.10 28.83 -90.88
CA VAL A 83 59.48 27.88 -91.82
C VAL A 83 59.99 28.10 -93.24
N LEU A 84 60.15 29.37 -93.64
CA LEU A 84 60.73 29.76 -94.93
C LEU A 84 61.59 31.01 -94.78
N PRO A 85 62.72 31.11 -95.49
CA PRO A 85 63.35 30.04 -96.29
C PRO A 85 63.94 28.92 -95.41
N GLU A 86 63.90 27.66 -95.86
CA GLU A 86 64.33 26.47 -95.07
C GLU A 86 65.80 26.51 -94.65
N GLU A 87 66.66 27.19 -95.41
CA GLU A 87 68.10 27.30 -95.15
C GLU A 87 68.42 28.30 -94.00
N MET A 88 67.44 29.06 -93.53
CA MET A 88 67.60 30.07 -92.49
C MET A 88 67.24 29.49 -91.11
N THR A 89 68.21 29.45 -90.20
CA THR A 89 68.03 28.88 -88.85
C THR A 89 68.05 29.92 -87.73
N VAL A 90 68.32 31.19 -88.05
CA VAL A 90 68.35 32.31 -87.09
C VAL A 90 67.69 33.51 -87.74
N LEU A 91 66.84 34.21 -86.98
CA LEU A 91 66.19 35.42 -87.43
C LEU A 91 67.25 36.50 -87.76
N PRO A 92 67.24 37.07 -88.97
CA PRO A 92 68.22 38.07 -89.35
C PRO A 92 67.93 39.41 -88.64
N GLU A 93 68.97 40.15 -88.26
CA GLU A 93 68.80 41.48 -87.62
C GLU A 93 68.09 42.50 -88.53
N THR A 94 68.21 42.32 -89.85
CA THR A 94 67.60 43.20 -90.87
C THR A 94 66.93 42.39 -91.97
N MET A 95 65.88 42.95 -92.58
CA MET A 95 65.05 42.27 -93.56
C MET A 95 65.87 41.88 -94.80
N PRO A 96 65.95 40.57 -95.14
CA PRO A 96 66.66 40.10 -96.32
C PRO A 96 65.89 40.43 -97.60
N ALA A 97 66.49 40.14 -98.75
CA ALA A 97 65.87 40.39 -100.06
C ALA A 97 64.88 39.28 -100.48
N GLU A 98 64.18 38.68 -99.51
CA GLU A 98 63.20 37.62 -99.67
C GLU A 98 62.17 37.64 -98.53
N ASN A 99 61.06 36.92 -98.69
CA ASN A 99 60.01 36.83 -97.66
C ASN A 99 60.41 35.81 -96.58
N ILE A 100 59.97 36.03 -95.35
CA ILE A 100 60.19 35.13 -94.21
C ILE A 100 58.84 34.56 -93.75
N SER A 101 58.79 33.29 -93.35
CA SER A 101 57.65 32.70 -92.64
C SER A 101 58.09 32.17 -91.29
N LEU A 102 57.40 32.56 -90.22
CA LEU A 102 57.69 32.21 -88.83
C LEU A 102 56.53 31.44 -88.21
N LYS A 103 56.85 30.51 -87.32
CA LYS A 103 55.90 29.74 -86.53
C LYS A 103 56.29 29.79 -85.05
N ALA A 104 55.37 30.12 -84.15
CA ALA A 104 55.67 30.17 -82.72
C ALA A 104 55.75 28.77 -82.10
N LEU A 105 56.79 28.54 -81.30
CA LEU A 105 56.92 27.37 -80.42
C LEU A 105 56.56 27.76 -78.99
N TRP A 106 55.93 26.83 -78.26
CA TRP A 106 55.31 27.09 -76.96
C TRP A 106 55.67 25.99 -75.97
N ASN A 107 56.08 26.40 -74.76
CA ASN A 107 56.26 25.51 -73.62
C ASN A 107 55.03 25.61 -72.69
N PRO A 108 54.47 24.49 -72.20
CA PRO A 108 53.41 24.54 -71.20
C PRO A 108 53.86 25.31 -69.96
N ALA A 109 53.05 26.28 -69.52
CA ALA A 109 53.30 27.04 -68.29
C ALA A 109 52.52 26.44 -67.11
N GLU A 110 52.95 26.75 -65.89
CA GLU A 110 52.18 26.44 -64.68
C GLU A 110 50.93 27.32 -64.59
N VAL A 111 49.77 26.69 -64.48
CA VAL A 111 48.49 27.37 -64.24
C VAL A 111 47.83 26.80 -62.99
N PHE A 112 47.03 27.63 -62.33
CA PHE A 112 46.30 27.22 -61.14
C PHE A 112 45.11 26.32 -61.49
N TYR A 113 44.77 25.42 -60.59
CA TYR A 113 43.51 24.68 -60.58
C TYR A 113 43.02 24.55 -59.13
N THR A 114 41.73 24.28 -58.94
CA THR A 114 41.13 24.21 -57.60
C THR A 114 40.75 22.79 -57.24
N VAL A 115 40.97 22.41 -55.98
CA VAL A 115 40.42 21.19 -55.37
C VAL A 115 39.49 21.59 -54.24
N LYS A 116 38.26 21.08 -54.23
CA LYS A 116 37.25 21.36 -53.20
C LYS A 116 36.72 20.09 -52.57
N HIS A 117 36.53 20.13 -51.25
CA HIS A 117 35.96 19.04 -50.47
C HIS A 117 34.62 19.47 -49.88
N TYR A 118 33.59 18.66 -50.07
CA TYR A 118 32.23 18.94 -49.62
C TYR A 118 31.74 17.83 -48.69
N LYS A 119 31.43 18.20 -47.45
CA LYS A 119 30.78 17.31 -46.48
C LYS A 119 29.27 17.44 -46.56
N GLN A 120 28.57 16.32 -46.45
CA GLN A 120 27.11 16.32 -46.49
C GLN A 120 26.52 17.01 -45.25
N ASN A 121 25.57 17.91 -45.48
CA ASN A 121 24.75 18.53 -44.45
C ASN A 121 23.71 17.54 -43.88
N LEU A 122 23.09 17.88 -42.74
CA LEU A 122 22.03 17.04 -42.14
C LEU A 122 20.78 16.88 -43.04
N ASP A 123 20.55 17.82 -43.97
CA ASP A 123 19.46 17.76 -44.95
C ASP A 123 19.83 16.95 -46.21
N GLY A 124 21.03 16.37 -46.25
CA GLY A 124 21.55 15.60 -47.37
C GLY A 124 22.24 16.43 -48.46
N SER A 125 22.25 17.76 -48.36
CA SER A 125 22.84 18.65 -49.37
C SER A 125 24.35 18.87 -49.22
N TYR A 126 24.97 19.48 -50.25
CA TYR A 126 26.37 19.89 -50.26
C TYR A 126 26.48 21.37 -50.67
N SER A 127 26.10 22.27 -49.76
CA SER A 127 25.94 23.69 -50.08
C SER A 127 27.24 24.52 -50.00
N GLN A 128 28.25 24.07 -49.25
CA GLN A 128 29.51 24.78 -49.07
C GLN A 128 30.70 23.81 -49.02
N ALA A 129 31.83 24.21 -49.63
CA ALA A 129 33.08 23.48 -49.50
C ALA A 129 33.62 23.62 -48.08
N ASP A 130 33.88 22.50 -47.42
CA ASP A 130 34.51 22.42 -46.10
C ASP A 130 35.99 22.78 -46.17
N PHE A 131 36.65 22.40 -47.27
CA PHE A 131 38.03 22.73 -47.57
C PHE A 131 38.20 23.04 -49.05
N SER A 132 39.05 24.01 -49.37
CA SER A 132 39.37 24.40 -50.74
C SER A 132 40.84 24.77 -50.81
N GLU A 133 41.53 24.31 -51.84
CA GLU A 133 42.92 24.65 -52.11
C GLU A 133 43.16 24.95 -53.59
N GLU A 134 44.14 25.82 -53.85
CA GLU A 134 44.62 26.14 -55.19
C GLU A 134 46.00 25.52 -55.38
N LEU A 135 46.13 24.70 -56.42
CA LEU A 135 47.36 23.98 -56.77
C LEU A 135 47.82 24.41 -58.16
N LYS A 136 49.09 24.15 -58.47
CA LYS A 136 49.68 24.46 -59.78
C LYS A 136 50.14 23.19 -60.48
N ALA A 137 49.93 23.15 -61.79
CA ALA A 137 50.48 22.13 -62.67
C ALA A 137 50.62 22.67 -64.10
N LEU A 138 51.41 21.98 -64.92
CA LEU A 138 51.63 22.38 -66.31
C LEU A 138 50.34 22.24 -67.13
N THR A 139 50.07 23.20 -68.00
CA THR A 139 48.94 23.13 -68.93
C THR A 139 48.97 21.83 -69.75
N GLY A 140 47.83 21.14 -69.86
CA GLY A 140 47.70 19.86 -70.56
C GLY A 140 48.13 18.63 -69.76
N SER A 141 48.68 18.79 -68.54
CA SER A 141 48.97 17.66 -67.65
C SER A 141 47.70 17.10 -66.99
N MET A 142 47.72 15.81 -66.67
CA MET A 142 46.67 15.14 -65.89
C MET A 142 47.03 15.17 -64.41
N VAL A 143 46.07 15.59 -63.58
CA VAL A 143 46.22 15.70 -62.11
C VAL A 143 45.16 14.86 -61.41
N PHE A 144 45.47 14.43 -60.19
CA PHE A 144 44.62 13.58 -59.35
C PHE A 144 44.51 14.19 -57.95
N ALA A 145 43.31 14.21 -57.39
CA ALA A 145 43.04 14.61 -56.02
C ALA A 145 42.81 13.38 -55.15
N THR A 146 43.45 13.37 -53.98
CA THR A 146 43.34 12.26 -53.01
C THR A 146 42.27 12.60 -51.97
N PRO A 147 41.33 11.69 -51.66
CA PRO A 147 40.36 11.92 -50.59
C PRO A 147 41.02 12.05 -49.21
N ASN A 148 40.64 13.10 -48.48
CA ASN A 148 40.92 13.24 -47.05
C ASN A 148 40.10 12.26 -46.20
N GLU A 149 40.60 11.94 -45.01
CA GLU A 149 39.84 11.25 -43.98
C GLU A 149 39.12 12.26 -43.09
N TYR A 150 37.80 12.12 -43.00
CA TYR A 150 36.97 12.95 -42.11
C TYR A 150 36.20 12.04 -41.14
N THR A 151 36.42 12.22 -39.85
CA THR A 151 35.68 11.50 -38.81
C THR A 151 34.17 11.69 -39.00
N GLY A 152 33.42 10.58 -39.06
CA GLY A 152 31.97 10.62 -39.25
C GLY A 152 31.52 10.82 -40.70
N PHE A 153 32.42 10.75 -41.67
CA PHE A 153 32.08 10.81 -43.10
C PHE A 153 32.77 9.71 -43.90
N THR A 154 32.14 9.31 -45.00
CA THR A 154 32.66 8.34 -45.97
C THR A 154 32.82 9.03 -47.31
N PHE A 155 33.96 8.83 -47.98
CA PHE A 155 34.19 9.36 -49.32
C PHE A 155 33.21 8.76 -50.33
N ASP A 156 32.54 9.63 -51.08
CA ASP A 156 31.57 9.30 -52.11
C ASP A 156 32.22 9.42 -53.49
N GLY A 157 32.84 8.33 -53.94
CA GLY A 157 33.56 8.29 -55.20
C GLY A 157 32.66 8.48 -56.42
N ASP A 158 31.40 8.06 -56.35
CA ASP A 158 30.47 8.08 -57.49
C ASP A 158 30.02 9.51 -57.84
N ASN A 159 29.93 10.38 -56.83
CA ASN A 159 29.58 11.79 -57.01
C ASN A 159 30.79 12.72 -57.18
N SER A 160 32.01 12.20 -57.00
CA SER A 160 33.25 13.00 -57.01
C SER A 160 33.93 13.07 -58.39
N ILE A 161 34.62 14.18 -58.64
CA ILE A 161 35.54 14.38 -59.76
C ILE A 161 36.95 14.42 -59.18
N THR A 162 37.65 13.29 -59.24
CA THR A 162 38.98 13.12 -58.62
C THR A 162 40.15 13.33 -59.57
N GLU A 163 39.89 13.45 -60.87
CA GLU A 163 40.94 13.64 -61.87
C GLU A 163 40.50 14.56 -62.99
N GLY A 164 41.47 15.19 -63.65
CA GLY A 164 41.21 16.07 -64.78
C GLY A 164 42.48 16.55 -65.46
N THR A 165 42.31 17.10 -66.66
CA THR A 165 43.40 17.74 -67.41
C THR A 165 43.41 19.24 -67.14
N VAL A 166 44.59 19.76 -66.78
CA VAL A 166 44.80 21.17 -66.46
C VAL A 166 44.61 22.02 -67.72
N LYS A 167 43.61 22.90 -67.68
CA LYS A 167 43.29 23.79 -68.80
C LYS A 167 44.10 25.07 -68.72
N ALA A 168 44.47 25.59 -69.89
CA ALA A 168 45.20 26.84 -70.05
C ALA A 168 44.57 28.05 -69.32
N ASP A 169 43.25 28.07 -69.17
CA ASP A 169 42.49 29.14 -68.52
C ASP A 169 42.39 29.00 -66.99
N GLY A 170 42.98 27.95 -66.41
CA GLY A 170 42.96 27.68 -64.97
C GLY A 170 41.59 27.26 -64.42
N THR A 171 40.63 26.89 -65.27
CA THR A 171 39.25 26.59 -64.86
C THR A 171 39.04 25.16 -64.37
N LEU A 172 40.10 24.34 -64.27
CA LEU A 172 39.95 22.98 -63.76
C LEU A 172 39.56 23.03 -62.27
N GLU A 173 38.45 22.38 -61.95
CA GLU A 173 37.97 22.17 -60.58
C GLU A 173 37.78 20.67 -60.35
N LEU A 174 38.49 20.13 -59.37
CA LEU A 174 38.26 18.79 -58.84
C LEU A 174 37.41 18.89 -57.58
N VAL A 175 36.41 18.03 -57.45
CA VAL A 175 35.41 18.11 -56.38
C VAL A 175 35.24 16.76 -55.71
N LEU A 176 35.46 16.70 -54.41
CA LEU A 176 35.35 15.49 -53.61
C LEU A 176 34.19 15.61 -52.63
N TYR A 177 33.25 14.67 -52.70
CA TYR A 177 32.09 14.61 -51.84
C TYR A 177 32.25 13.54 -50.75
N TYR A 178 31.68 13.82 -49.58
CA TYR A 178 31.74 12.95 -48.41
C TYR A 178 30.34 12.80 -47.80
N THR A 179 29.79 11.59 -47.88
CA THR A 179 28.51 11.23 -47.25
C THR A 179 28.66 11.18 -45.74
N ARG A 180 27.67 11.70 -45.00
CA ARG A 180 27.67 11.69 -43.54
C ARG A 180 27.28 10.30 -43.03
N ASN A 181 28.08 9.74 -42.14
CA ASN A 181 27.85 8.40 -41.60
C ASN A 181 26.63 8.39 -40.66
N GLN A 182 26.02 7.21 -40.52
CA GLN A 182 24.97 6.96 -39.55
C GLN A 182 25.50 6.04 -38.44
N TYR A 183 25.02 6.28 -37.23
CA TYR A 183 25.34 5.49 -36.05
C TYR A 183 24.05 5.20 -35.27
N THR A 184 24.06 4.13 -34.49
CA THR A 184 22.91 3.67 -33.72
C THR A 184 22.99 4.15 -32.27
N LEU A 185 21.90 4.72 -31.78
CA LEU A 185 21.63 4.90 -30.35
C LEU A 185 20.78 3.72 -29.87
N THR A 186 21.29 2.97 -28.90
CA THR A 186 20.59 1.88 -28.22
C THR A 186 20.32 2.29 -26.77
N ILE A 187 19.06 2.34 -26.38
CA ILE A 187 18.64 2.53 -24.99
C ILE A 187 18.22 1.17 -24.44
N LYS A 188 19.04 0.64 -23.53
CA LYS A 188 18.78 -0.64 -22.87
C LYS A 188 17.64 -0.51 -21.89
N SER A 189 16.69 -1.43 -21.99
CA SER A 189 15.61 -1.59 -21.03
C SER A 189 15.80 -2.90 -20.26
N GLU A 190 15.57 -2.89 -18.94
CA GLU A 190 15.66 -4.11 -18.13
C GLU A 190 14.44 -5.02 -18.30
N ASN A 191 13.28 -4.44 -18.65
CA ASN A 191 11.98 -5.11 -18.60
C ASN A 191 11.23 -5.08 -19.94
N SER A 192 11.85 -4.58 -21.02
CA SER A 192 11.28 -4.55 -22.37
C SER A 192 12.36 -4.75 -23.43
N ASP A 193 11.94 -4.81 -24.69
CA ASP A 193 12.88 -4.71 -25.80
C ASP A 193 13.66 -3.38 -25.73
N ASP A 194 14.90 -3.42 -26.20
CA ASP A 194 15.75 -2.25 -26.33
C ASP A 194 15.15 -1.27 -27.35
N LEU A 195 15.27 0.02 -27.08
CA LEU A 195 14.89 1.05 -28.05
C LEU A 195 16.11 1.39 -28.90
N GLU A 196 15.98 1.25 -30.22
CA GLU A 196 17.05 1.57 -31.16
C GLU A 196 16.59 2.64 -32.15
N ALA A 197 17.47 3.62 -32.38
CA ALA A 197 17.26 4.67 -33.37
C ALA A 197 18.58 5.03 -34.06
N THR A 198 18.53 5.25 -35.38
CA THR A 198 19.68 5.62 -36.20
C THR A 198 19.72 7.13 -36.39
N TYR A 199 20.88 7.74 -36.15
CA TYR A 199 21.12 9.17 -36.33
C TYR A 199 22.31 9.41 -37.25
N LEU A 200 22.27 10.50 -38.02
CA LEU A 200 23.43 11.00 -38.74
C LEU A 200 24.46 11.56 -37.74
N TYR A 201 25.76 11.45 -38.05
CA TYR A 201 26.82 12.07 -37.26
C TYR A 201 26.54 13.56 -36.98
N GLU A 202 26.74 14.03 -35.75
CA GLU A 202 26.42 15.38 -35.24
C GLU A 202 24.93 15.78 -35.28
N GLN A 203 24.01 14.89 -35.64
CA GLN A 203 22.59 15.15 -35.52
C GLN A 203 22.21 15.28 -34.04
N PRO A 204 21.42 16.30 -33.64
CA PRO A 204 20.86 16.39 -32.30
C PRO A 204 20.04 15.15 -31.94
N ILE A 205 20.26 14.62 -30.73
CA ILE A 205 19.55 13.45 -30.23
C ILE A 205 18.36 13.91 -29.40
N GLU A 206 17.17 13.38 -29.72
CA GLU A 206 15.98 13.52 -28.88
C GLU A 206 15.78 12.22 -28.10
N TYR A 207 15.89 12.30 -26.77
CA TYR A 207 15.69 11.15 -25.90
C TYR A 207 14.20 10.90 -25.65
N PRO A 208 13.73 9.65 -25.71
CA PRO A 208 12.35 9.32 -25.38
C PRO A 208 12.08 9.60 -23.89
N VAL A 209 10.83 9.94 -23.57
CA VAL A 209 10.38 9.99 -22.18
C VAL A 209 10.22 8.56 -21.69
N LEU A 210 11.00 8.20 -20.67
CA LEU A 210 10.92 6.90 -20.02
C LEU A 210 10.02 6.96 -18.79
N SER A 211 9.27 5.89 -18.56
CA SER A 211 8.48 5.70 -17.34
C SER A 211 8.61 4.26 -16.84
N ARG A 212 8.90 4.09 -15.55
CA ARG A 212 8.92 2.81 -14.86
C ARG A 212 8.06 2.95 -13.61
N PRO A 213 6.93 2.23 -13.47
CA PRO A 213 6.06 2.41 -12.32
C PRO A 213 6.76 2.12 -10.99
N GLY A 214 6.51 2.96 -9.99
CA GLY A 214 7.18 2.86 -8.68
C GLY A 214 8.64 3.30 -8.64
N TYR A 215 9.18 3.88 -9.72
CA TYR A 215 10.55 4.42 -9.75
C TYR A 215 10.63 5.78 -10.43
N GLU A 216 11.58 6.59 -9.97
CA GLU A 216 11.95 7.86 -10.59
C GLU A 216 13.20 7.67 -11.46
N PHE A 217 13.18 8.28 -12.64
CA PHE A 217 14.33 8.30 -13.55
C PHE A 217 15.39 9.28 -13.03
N VAL A 218 16.55 8.75 -12.64
CA VAL A 218 17.67 9.55 -12.11
C VAL A 218 18.55 10.07 -13.24
N GLY A 219 18.68 9.29 -14.31
CA GLY A 219 19.56 9.62 -15.43
C GLY A 219 20.06 8.37 -16.13
N TRP A 220 21.18 8.51 -16.83
CA TRP A 220 21.81 7.43 -17.58
C TRP A 220 23.07 6.93 -16.87
N ASN A 221 23.46 5.69 -17.13
CA ASN A 221 24.69 5.08 -16.60
C ASN A 221 25.98 5.83 -17.04
N THR A 222 25.91 6.57 -18.14
CA THR A 222 26.99 7.42 -18.67
C THR A 222 26.42 8.76 -19.14
N GLU A 223 27.28 9.76 -19.31
CA GLU A 223 26.87 11.06 -19.86
C GLU A 223 26.23 10.88 -21.25
N ALA A 224 24.96 11.28 -21.37
CA ALA A 224 24.20 11.15 -22.59
C ALA A 224 24.59 12.29 -23.57
N PRO A 225 25.08 11.99 -24.78
CA PRO A 225 25.55 13.01 -25.70
C PRO A 225 24.39 13.85 -26.27
N ALA A 226 24.61 15.15 -26.48
CA ALA A 226 23.58 16.02 -27.07
C ALA A 226 23.43 15.82 -28.60
N ILE A 227 24.47 15.33 -29.25
CA ILE A 227 24.54 15.06 -30.69
C ILE A 227 25.17 13.69 -30.94
N MET A 228 24.83 13.03 -32.05
CA MET A 228 25.35 11.70 -32.34
C MET A 228 26.88 11.71 -32.59
N PRO A 229 27.69 10.98 -31.81
CA PRO A 229 29.12 10.91 -32.02
C PRO A 229 29.47 9.97 -33.19
N ALA A 230 30.75 9.87 -33.53
CA ALA A 230 31.24 9.03 -34.62
C ALA A 230 31.39 7.54 -34.23
N HIS A 231 30.45 7.01 -33.46
CA HIS A 231 30.34 5.61 -33.03
C HIS A 231 28.95 5.35 -32.44
N ASP A 232 28.56 4.08 -32.36
CA ASP A 232 27.29 3.68 -31.74
C ASP A 232 27.30 3.99 -30.24
N VAL A 233 26.16 4.46 -29.72
CA VAL A 233 25.99 4.84 -28.31
C VAL A 233 25.03 3.87 -27.64
N THR A 234 25.40 3.36 -26.48
CA THR A 234 24.52 2.55 -25.64
C THR A 234 24.31 3.21 -24.29
N LEU A 235 23.06 3.49 -23.94
CA LEU A 235 22.67 4.05 -22.64
C LEU A 235 21.80 3.05 -21.87
N VAL A 236 21.96 3.03 -20.56
CA VAL A 236 21.12 2.27 -19.63
C VAL A 236 20.48 3.26 -18.67
N ALA A 237 19.14 3.22 -18.56
CA ALA A 237 18.40 4.07 -17.64
C ALA A 237 18.65 3.66 -16.19
N VAL A 238 18.97 4.62 -15.33
CA VAL A 238 19.17 4.44 -13.89
C VAL A 238 17.93 4.95 -13.15
N TRP A 239 17.41 4.10 -12.27
CA TRP A 239 16.14 4.30 -11.57
C TRP A 239 16.36 4.27 -10.06
N GLU A 240 15.64 5.11 -9.33
CA GLU A 240 15.55 5.06 -7.87
C GLU A 240 14.11 4.75 -7.44
N PRO A 241 13.91 3.90 -6.41
CA PRO A 241 12.57 3.64 -5.89
C PRO A 241 11.87 4.93 -5.44
N SER A 242 10.66 5.15 -5.96
CA SER A 242 9.82 6.29 -5.59
C SER A 242 8.97 5.99 -4.37
N GLU A 243 8.50 7.03 -3.68
CA GLU A 243 7.54 6.90 -2.58
C GLU A 243 6.17 6.49 -3.12
N GLN A 244 5.65 5.38 -2.63
CA GLN A 244 4.31 4.86 -2.94
C GLN A 244 3.45 4.85 -1.69
N SER A 245 2.15 5.06 -1.86
CA SER A 245 1.19 4.91 -0.76
C SER A 245 0.87 3.44 -0.50
N TYR A 246 0.68 3.09 0.77
CA TYR A 246 0.09 1.83 1.19
C TYR A 246 -0.98 2.08 2.27
N VAL A 247 -1.93 1.15 2.39
CA VAL A 247 -3.09 1.28 3.28
C VAL A 247 -3.02 0.22 4.36
N ILE A 248 -3.32 0.60 5.60
CA ILE A 248 -3.52 -0.32 6.72
C ILE A 248 -4.99 -0.29 7.10
N ASN A 249 -5.70 -1.40 6.91
CA ASN A 249 -7.11 -1.55 7.24
C ASN A 249 -7.28 -2.17 8.64
N TYR A 250 -8.12 -1.58 9.50
CA TYR A 250 -8.36 -2.09 10.85
C TYR A 250 -9.77 -2.65 11.00
N TYR A 251 -9.85 -3.92 11.37
CA TYR A 251 -11.08 -4.70 11.49
C TYR A 251 -11.35 -5.08 12.94
N TYR A 252 -12.60 -4.89 13.37
CA TYR A 252 -13.03 -5.19 14.74
C TYR A 252 -14.08 -6.29 14.75
N GLU A 253 -13.89 -7.26 15.64
CA GLU A 253 -14.86 -8.32 15.88
C GLU A 253 -16.17 -7.75 16.46
N GLN A 254 -17.29 -8.18 15.88
CA GLN A 254 -18.64 -7.86 16.28
C GLN A 254 -19.20 -8.94 17.20
N THR A 255 -20.35 -8.67 17.83
CA THR A 255 -20.99 -9.61 18.78
C THR A 255 -21.60 -10.86 18.11
N ASP A 256 -21.64 -10.90 16.78
CA ASP A 256 -22.02 -12.07 15.99
C ASP A 256 -20.79 -12.88 15.48
N GLY A 257 -19.57 -12.47 15.87
CA GLY A 257 -18.31 -13.09 15.46
C GLY A 257 -17.81 -12.64 14.07
N THR A 258 -18.51 -11.74 13.38
CA THR A 258 -18.03 -11.15 12.12
C THR A 258 -17.01 -10.03 12.38
N TYR A 259 -16.29 -9.62 11.33
CA TYR A 259 -15.34 -8.51 11.39
C TYR A 259 -15.77 -7.39 10.44
N ILE A 260 -15.75 -6.16 10.93
CA ILE A 260 -16.09 -4.97 10.15
C ILE A 260 -14.87 -4.04 10.13
N LYS A 261 -14.57 -3.46 8.95
CA LYS A 261 -13.55 -2.40 8.83
C LYS A 261 -14.07 -1.14 9.50
N GLU A 262 -13.39 -0.70 10.54
CA GLU A 262 -13.76 0.51 11.29
C GLU A 262 -13.09 1.75 10.69
N PHE A 263 -11.80 1.64 10.37
CA PHE A 263 -11.03 2.72 9.76
C PHE A 263 -9.82 2.16 9.00
N ASP A 264 -9.15 3.04 8.27
CA ASP A 264 -7.87 2.77 7.62
C ASP A 264 -6.89 3.94 7.79
N GLU A 265 -5.61 3.65 7.59
CA GLU A 265 -4.52 4.63 7.58
C GLU A 265 -3.74 4.53 6.27
N GLU A 266 -3.55 5.67 5.60
CA GLU A 266 -2.62 5.78 4.48
C GLU A 266 -1.22 6.16 4.99
N LYS A 267 -0.21 5.43 4.52
CA LYS A 267 1.21 5.66 4.79
C LYS A 267 2.00 5.66 3.48
N GLN A 268 3.26 6.06 3.54
CA GLN A 268 4.16 6.05 2.38
C GLN A 268 5.45 5.31 2.70
N ALA A 269 5.95 4.58 1.71
CA ALA A 269 7.28 4.00 1.72
C ALA A 269 7.76 3.81 0.28
N LYS A 270 9.06 3.66 0.10
CA LYS A 270 9.65 3.42 -1.21
C LYS A 270 9.25 2.06 -1.79
N THR A 271 9.05 1.98 -3.09
CA THR A 271 8.90 0.71 -3.82
C THR A 271 9.98 -0.30 -3.44
N ASP A 272 9.64 -1.59 -3.45
CA ASP A 272 10.48 -2.73 -3.03
C ASP A 272 10.88 -2.73 -1.54
N THR A 273 10.42 -1.76 -0.75
CA THR A 273 10.64 -1.78 0.70
C THR A 273 9.71 -2.78 1.35
N LEU A 274 10.25 -3.67 2.18
CA LEU A 274 9.46 -4.48 3.10
C LEU A 274 9.01 -3.60 4.27
N VAL A 275 7.70 -3.39 4.39
CA VAL A 275 7.11 -2.74 5.57
C VAL A 275 6.68 -3.80 6.57
N ASP A 276 6.92 -3.52 7.85
CA ASP A 276 6.47 -4.31 9.00
C ASP A 276 5.80 -3.36 9.99
N ILE A 277 4.50 -3.53 10.20
CA ILE A 277 3.69 -2.66 11.06
C ILE A 277 3.51 -3.24 12.47
N SER A 278 4.15 -4.35 12.81
CA SER A 278 3.97 -5.06 14.09
C SER A 278 4.25 -4.15 15.30
N GLU A 279 5.27 -3.29 15.22
CA GLU A 279 5.62 -2.35 16.29
C GLU A 279 4.80 -1.05 16.26
N MET A 280 4.05 -0.80 15.18
CA MET A 280 3.25 0.42 15.00
C MET A 280 1.82 0.26 15.51
N ILE A 281 1.38 -0.99 15.72
CA ILE A 281 0.01 -1.31 16.10
C ILE A 281 -0.22 -1.04 17.59
N SER A 282 -1.19 -0.18 17.89
CA SER A 282 -1.70 0.05 19.23
C SER A 282 -2.99 -0.73 19.43
N VAL A 283 -2.98 -1.78 20.25
CA VAL A 283 -4.17 -2.60 20.53
C VAL A 283 -5.16 -1.80 21.40
N PRO A 284 -6.42 -1.63 20.97
CA PRO A 284 -7.45 -0.96 21.75
C PRO A 284 -7.77 -1.66 23.08
N GLU A 285 -8.26 -0.91 24.06
CA GLU A 285 -8.73 -1.50 25.32
C GLU A 285 -9.84 -2.53 25.07
N HIS A 286 -9.84 -3.60 25.86
CA HIS A 286 -10.77 -4.72 25.75
C HIS A 286 -10.74 -5.52 24.44
N TYR A 287 -9.75 -5.29 23.56
CA TYR A 287 -9.46 -6.12 22.40
C TYR A 287 -8.09 -6.79 22.48
N LEU A 288 -7.89 -7.84 21.69
CA LEU A 288 -6.61 -8.51 21.44
C LEU A 288 -6.30 -8.46 19.95
N LEU A 289 -5.02 -8.44 19.59
CA LEU A 289 -4.61 -8.60 18.20
C LEU A 289 -4.77 -10.06 17.79
N ASN A 290 -5.59 -10.31 16.76
CA ASN A 290 -5.67 -11.62 16.13
C ASN A 290 -4.55 -11.74 15.10
N GLY A 291 -3.40 -12.27 15.53
CA GLY A 291 -2.22 -12.41 14.69
C GLY A 291 -2.36 -13.44 13.57
N GLU A 292 -3.33 -14.35 13.64
CA GLU A 292 -3.55 -15.36 12.60
C GLU A 292 -4.31 -14.78 11.39
N LEU A 293 -5.26 -13.87 11.63
CA LEU A 293 -6.01 -13.20 10.57
C LEU A 293 -5.29 -11.95 10.03
N SER A 294 -4.38 -11.38 10.81
CA SER A 294 -3.71 -10.13 10.45
C SER A 294 -2.54 -10.33 9.48
N GLU A 295 -2.47 -9.45 8.49
CA GLU A 295 -1.35 -9.33 7.55
C GLU A 295 -0.54 -8.09 7.95
N LEU A 296 0.57 -8.30 8.67
CA LEU A 296 1.35 -7.23 9.29
C LEU A 296 2.59 -6.82 8.49
N THR A 297 2.88 -7.52 7.41
CA THR A 297 4.07 -7.27 6.59
C THR A 297 3.73 -7.37 5.12
N GLY A 298 4.36 -6.54 4.31
CA GLY A 298 4.23 -6.60 2.86
C GLY A 298 5.35 -5.83 2.17
N THR A 299 5.64 -6.16 0.92
CA THR A 299 6.59 -5.39 0.11
C THR A 299 5.80 -4.39 -0.73
N ILE A 300 6.25 -3.13 -0.76
CA ILE A 300 5.60 -2.06 -1.53
C ILE A 300 5.71 -2.38 -3.04
N PRO A 301 4.58 -2.61 -3.74
CA PRO A 301 4.60 -2.94 -5.16
C PRO A 301 4.79 -1.69 -6.03
N ALA A 302 5.20 -1.92 -7.28
CA ALA A 302 5.48 -0.88 -8.27
C ALA A 302 4.22 -0.32 -8.97
N GLU A 303 3.22 -1.17 -9.24
CA GLU A 303 2.03 -0.83 -10.06
C GLU A 303 0.69 -0.86 -9.32
N ASP A 304 0.68 -1.32 -8.07
CA ASP A 304 -0.51 -1.48 -7.23
C ASP A 304 -0.34 -0.78 -5.87
N THR A 305 -1.37 -0.83 -5.03
CA THR A 305 -1.31 -0.39 -3.63
C THR A 305 -1.19 -1.61 -2.73
N LEU A 306 -0.19 -1.63 -1.85
CA LEU A 306 -0.15 -2.61 -0.77
C LEU A 306 -1.27 -2.32 0.23
N GLU A 307 -2.10 -3.31 0.51
CA GLU A 307 -3.10 -3.26 1.58
C GLU A 307 -2.72 -4.27 2.66
N LEU A 308 -2.52 -3.79 3.88
CA LEU A 308 -2.33 -4.60 5.07
C LEU A 308 -3.62 -4.62 5.88
N SER A 309 -3.87 -5.71 6.61
CA SER A 309 -5.09 -5.86 7.41
C SER A 309 -4.76 -6.25 8.84
N VAL A 310 -5.32 -5.51 9.79
CA VAL A 310 -5.16 -5.74 11.23
C VAL A 310 -6.52 -6.13 11.81
N TYR A 311 -6.59 -7.29 12.44
CA TYR A 311 -7.82 -7.83 13.03
C TYR A 311 -7.74 -7.81 14.55
N TYR A 312 -8.77 -7.23 15.18
CA TYR A 312 -8.91 -7.18 16.63
C TYR A 312 -10.08 -8.05 17.09
N GLU A 313 -9.79 -9.00 17.98
CA GLU A 313 -10.79 -9.84 18.62
C GLU A 313 -11.17 -9.31 20.00
N ARG A 314 -12.43 -9.49 20.40
CA ARG A 314 -12.92 -9.03 21.70
C ARG A 314 -12.30 -9.87 22.81
N LYS A 315 -11.77 -9.23 23.86
CA LYS A 315 -11.29 -9.92 25.07
C LYS A 315 -12.42 -10.70 25.72
N GLU A 316 -12.07 -11.87 26.22
CA GLU A 316 -12.88 -12.67 27.13
C GLU A 316 -12.69 -12.20 28.57
N TYR A 317 -13.79 -12.19 29.31
CA TYR A 317 -13.83 -12.00 30.75
C TYR A 317 -14.57 -13.17 31.38
N ALA A 318 -14.29 -13.46 32.65
CA ALA A 318 -14.91 -14.57 33.35
C ALA A 318 -16.24 -14.15 34.01
N ILE A 319 -17.27 -14.95 33.81
CA ILE A 319 -18.44 -14.97 34.69
C ILE A 319 -18.08 -15.84 35.89
N ILE A 320 -18.05 -15.25 37.09
CA ILE A 320 -17.71 -15.88 38.35
C ILE A 320 -18.99 -16.06 39.17
N PHE A 321 -19.19 -17.24 39.72
CA PHE A 321 -20.42 -17.60 40.41
C PHE A 321 -20.22 -17.68 41.92
N ASP A 322 -21.00 -16.90 42.66
CA ASP A 322 -21.18 -17.04 44.11
C ASP A 322 -22.53 -17.73 44.35
N SER A 323 -22.49 -19.04 44.56
CA SER A 323 -23.68 -19.87 44.73
C SER A 323 -24.45 -19.62 46.04
N GLN A 324 -23.99 -18.70 46.91
CA GLN A 324 -24.65 -18.35 48.16
C GLN A 324 -25.01 -19.59 49.01
N SER A 325 -23.99 -20.42 49.28
CA SER A 325 -24.09 -21.73 49.95
C SER A 325 -24.73 -22.87 49.15
N GLY A 326 -24.94 -22.70 47.84
CA GLY A 326 -25.26 -23.79 46.91
C GLY A 326 -24.04 -24.58 46.46
N SER A 327 -24.22 -25.51 45.52
CA SER A 327 -23.14 -26.26 44.87
C SER A 327 -22.20 -25.32 44.11
N GLU A 328 -20.91 -25.70 44.03
CA GLU A 328 -19.89 -24.95 43.27
C GLU A 328 -20.19 -24.95 41.77
N VAL A 329 -19.86 -23.85 41.11
CA VAL A 329 -20.06 -23.63 39.68
C VAL A 329 -18.79 -23.03 39.10
N GLU A 330 -18.25 -23.69 38.08
CA GLU A 330 -17.03 -23.25 37.41
C GLU A 330 -17.24 -21.93 36.65
N PRO A 331 -16.24 -21.02 36.63
CA PRO A 331 -16.33 -19.80 35.85
C PRO A 331 -16.47 -20.05 34.34
N ILE A 332 -17.20 -19.19 33.64
CA ILE A 332 -17.41 -19.27 32.19
C ILE A 332 -16.76 -18.06 31.51
N PRO A 333 -15.79 -18.25 30.60
CA PRO A 333 -15.24 -17.14 29.82
C PRO A 333 -16.22 -16.72 28.72
N VAL A 334 -16.47 -15.42 28.60
CA VAL A 334 -17.33 -14.84 27.57
C VAL A 334 -16.70 -13.56 27.04
N LYS A 335 -16.72 -13.36 25.72
CA LYS A 335 -16.27 -12.12 25.08
C LYS A 335 -17.13 -10.93 25.50
N HIS A 336 -16.50 -9.79 25.82
CA HIS A 336 -17.26 -8.61 26.21
C HIS A 336 -18.26 -8.16 25.12
N GLY A 337 -19.43 -7.71 25.55
CA GLY A 337 -20.55 -7.29 24.70
C GLY A 337 -21.40 -8.44 24.15
N PHE A 338 -20.93 -9.70 24.22
CA PHE A 338 -21.76 -10.84 23.86
C PHE A 338 -22.89 -11.03 24.86
N ALA A 339 -24.00 -11.62 24.41
CA ALA A 339 -25.07 -12.04 25.29
C ALA A 339 -24.55 -13.09 26.28
N ILE A 340 -25.00 -12.99 27.53
CA ILE A 340 -24.68 -13.98 28.55
C ILE A 340 -25.28 -15.34 28.09
N PRO A 341 -24.48 -16.42 28.04
CA PRO A 341 -24.98 -17.72 27.62
C PRO A 341 -25.94 -18.29 28.66
N GLU A 342 -26.58 -19.41 28.34
CA GLU A 342 -27.36 -20.16 29.34
C GLU A 342 -26.46 -20.57 30.51
N LEU A 343 -26.84 -20.14 31.72
CA LEU A 343 -26.04 -20.31 32.92
C LEU A 343 -26.37 -21.63 33.62
N PRO A 344 -25.37 -22.31 34.20
CA PRO A 344 -25.60 -23.51 34.99
C PRO A 344 -26.45 -23.21 36.24
N THR A 345 -27.26 -24.18 36.65
CA THR A 345 -28.13 -24.10 37.83
C THR A 345 -27.51 -24.84 39.01
N PRO A 346 -27.13 -24.14 40.10
CA PRO A 346 -26.62 -24.80 41.29
C PRO A 346 -27.76 -25.43 42.09
N THR A 347 -27.41 -26.26 43.07
CA THR A 347 -28.37 -26.84 44.03
C THR A 347 -28.07 -26.40 45.46
N ARG A 348 -29.10 -26.07 46.24
CA ARG A 348 -29.00 -25.76 47.68
C ARG A 348 -30.12 -26.48 48.42
N LEU A 349 -29.76 -27.27 49.44
CA LEU A 349 -30.72 -28.11 50.18
C LEU A 349 -31.80 -27.25 50.87
N GLY A 350 -33.08 -27.50 50.57
CA GLY A 350 -34.23 -26.79 51.15
C GLY A 350 -34.65 -25.51 50.41
N TYR A 351 -33.99 -25.18 49.31
CA TYR A 351 -34.25 -23.96 48.54
C TYR A 351 -34.45 -24.27 47.04
N ALA A 352 -35.30 -23.49 46.38
CA ALA A 352 -35.46 -23.42 44.93
C ALA A 352 -34.55 -22.32 44.35
N PHE A 353 -33.92 -22.58 43.21
CA PHE A 353 -33.04 -21.63 42.54
C PHE A 353 -33.85 -20.67 41.67
N GLU A 354 -33.79 -19.37 41.99
CA GLU A 354 -34.56 -18.33 41.30
C GLU A 354 -33.79 -17.64 40.17
N GLY A 355 -32.46 -17.79 40.14
CA GLY A 355 -31.61 -17.20 39.11
C GLY A 355 -30.34 -16.56 39.65
N TRP A 356 -29.60 -15.96 38.73
CA TRP A 356 -28.35 -15.25 38.98
C TRP A 356 -28.57 -13.74 38.90
N VAL A 357 -28.05 -12.98 39.87
CA VAL A 357 -28.10 -11.51 39.87
C VAL A 357 -26.73 -10.91 40.16
N ASP A 358 -26.47 -9.69 39.71
CA ASP A 358 -25.24 -8.95 40.03
C ASP A 358 -25.22 -8.51 41.50
N GLU A 359 -24.16 -7.80 41.90
CA GLU A 359 -24.04 -7.26 43.27
C GLU A 359 -25.15 -6.28 43.67
N ASN A 360 -25.84 -5.69 42.69
CA ASN A 360 -26.92 -4.73 42.88
C ASN A 360 -28.32 -5.39 42.79
N GLY A 361 -28.39 -6.70 42.57
CA GLY A 361 -29.65 -7.44 42.42
C GLY A 361 -30.27 -7.37 41.01
N ASN A 362 -29.51 -6.99 39.99
CA ASN A 362 -29.99 -6.90 38.61
C ASN A 362 -29.64 -8.16 37.81
N VAL A 363 -30.49 -8.49 36.84
CA VAL A 363 -30.17 -9.49 35.80
C VAL A 363 -29.28 -8.83 34.75
N VAL A 364 -28.18 -9.49 34.41
CA VAL A 364 -27.21 -9.01 33.42
C VAL A 364 -27.39 -9.79 32.12
N GLU A 365 -27.68 -9.09 31.03
CA GLU A 365 -27.96 -9.72 29.73
C GLU A 365 -26.74 -9.80 28.81
N THR A 366 -25.73 -8.95 29.02
CA THR A 366 -24.52 -8.88 28.19
C THR A 366 -23.25 -8.82 29.03
N MET A 367 -22.17 -9.37 28.50
CA MET A 367 -20.89 -9.43 29.21
C MET A 367 -20.24 -8.03 29.29
N PRO A 368 -19.90 -7.53 30.49
CA PRO A 368 -19.20 -6.24 30.63
C PRO A 368 -17.72 -6.34 30.22
N THR A 369 -16.99 -5.24 30.35
CA THR A 369 -15.55 -5.14 30.00
C THR A 369 -14.61 -5.51 31.17
N ASN A 370 -15.11 -6.31 32.12
CA ASN A 370 -14.42 -6.84 33.28
C ASN A 370 -15.06 -8.17 33.70
N ASP A 371 -14.41 -8.91 34.60
CA ASP A 371 -15.00 -10.12 35.18
C ASP A 371 -16.31 -9.81 35.89
N LEU A 372 -17.33 -10.63 35.66
CA LEU A 372 -18.69 -10.45 36.15
C LEU A 372 -18.95 -11.44 37.28
N THR A 373 -19.18 -10.95 38.49
CA THR A 373 -19.59 -11.81 39.62
C THR A 373 -21.10 -11.85 39.73
N LEU A 374 -21.68 -13.04 39.68
CA LEU A 374 -23.12 -13.28 39.83
C LEU A 374 -23.40 -14.07 41.12
N LYS A 375 -24.45 -13.67 41.83
CA LYS A 375 -24.92 -14.27 43.07
C LYS A 375 -26.21 -15.04 42.84
N ALA A 376 -26.28 -16.24 43.38
CA ALA A 376 -27.48 -17.07 43.31
C ALA A 376 -28.58 -16.50 44.21
N THR A 377 -29.78 -16.35 43.65
CA THR A 377 -31.00 -16.04 44.40
C THR A 377 -31.75 -17.33 44.69
N TRP A 378 -32.26 -17.46 45.92
CA TRP A 378 -32.88 -18.67 46.43
C TRP A 378 -34.24 -18.33 47.06
N GLU A 379 -35.25 -19.12 46.75
CA GLU A 379 -36.54 -19.12 47.46
C GLU A 379 -36.60 -20.35 48.39
N GLU A 380 -37.01 -20.16 49.64
CA GLU A 380 -37.12 -21.28 50.59
C GLU A 380 -38.34 -22.14 50.25
N ILE A 381 -38.16 -23.47 50.21
CA ILE A 381 -39.25 -24.39 49.89
C ILE A 381 -40.05 -24.63 51.17
N GLU A 382 -41.24 -24.03 51.25
CA GLU A 382 -42.19 -24.25 52.33
C GLU A 382 -43.18 -25.37 51.99
N PHE A 383 -43.49 -26.19 52.99
CA PHE A 383 -44.57 -27.17 52.95
C PHE A 383 -45.64 -26.79 53.98
N THR A 384 -46.89 -27.15 53.72
CA THR A 384 -48.02 -26.87 54.60
C THR A 384 -48.21 -27.98 55.64
N ILE A 385 -48.64 -27.59 56.84
CA ILE A 385 -49.12 -28.51 57.87
C ILE A 385 -50.59 -28.22 58.14
N THR A 386 -51.42 -29.26 58.00
CA THR A 386 -52.84 -29.19 58.31
C THR A 386 -53.14 -29.96 59.58
N TYR A 387 -53.95 -29.38 60.46
CA TYR A 387 -54.37 -30.01 61.71
C TYR A 387 -55.85 -30.26 61.69
N TYR A 388 -56.25 -31.49 61.98
CA TYR A 388 -57.64 -31.89 62.12
C TYR A 388 -57.90 -32.31 63.57
N PHE A 389 -59.04 -31.94 64.13
CA PHE A 389 -59.40 -32.28 65.51
C PHE A 389 -60.66 -33.14 65.51
N TYR A 390 -60.66 -34.18 66.33
CA TYR A 390 -61.77 -35.12 66.42
C TYR A 390 -62.16 -35.36 67.86
N VAL A 391 -63.45 -35.56 68.12
CA VAL A 391 -63.99 -36.10 69.37
C VAL A 391 -64.43 -37.54 69.07
N GLY A 392 -63.66 -38.51 69.53
CA GLY A 392 -63.87 -39.91 69.12
C GLY A 392 -63.70 -40.08 67.61
N THR A 393 -64.79 -40.44 66.91
CA THR A 393 -64.79 -40.63 65.45
C THR A 393 -65.38 -39.46 64.67
N GLU A 394 -65.88 -38.42 65.34
CA GLU A 394 -66.49 -37.24 64.69
C GLU A 394 -65.53 -36.04 64.73
N GLU A 395 -65.53 -35.22 63.68
CA GLU A 395 -64.72 -34.00 63.62
C GLU A 395 -65.23 -32.99 64.67
N TYR A 396 -64.30 -32.37 65.40
CA TYR A 396 -64.63 -31.39 66.43
C TYR A 396 -65.15 -30.10 65.78
N VAL A 397 -66.37 -29.71 66.14
CA VAL A 397 -66.98 -28.45 65.69
C VAL A 397 -66.96 -27.45 66.86
N GLY A 398 -65.97 -26.56 66.87
CA GLY A 398 -65.79 -25.57 67.93
C GLY A 398 -64.57 -24.69 67.67
N SER A 399 -64.32 -23.73 68.57
CA SER A 399 -63.05 -22.99 68.55
C SER A 399 -62.00 -23.77 69.31
N ILE A 400 -60.81 -23.89 68.73
CA ILE A 400 -59.65 -24.49 69.35
C ILE A 400 -58.44 -23.61 69.06
N GLU A 401 -57.64 -23.34 70.07
CA GLU A 401 -56.39 -22.62 69.91
C GLU A 401 -55.28 -23.65 69.68
N ASN A 402 -54.80 -23.72 68.44
CA ASN A 402 -53.68 -24.56 68.06
C ASN A 402 -52.44 -23.69 67.81
N LEU A 403 -51.45 -23.80 68.70
CA LEU A 403 -50.21 -23.03 68.62
C LEU A 403 -49.12 -23.71 67.75
N ASN A 404 -49.43 -24.86 67.15
CA ASN A 404 -48.49 -25.55 66.27
C ASN A 404 -48.32 -24.80 64.91
N PRO A 405 -47.12 -24.85 64.30
CA PRO A 405 -46.85 -24.16 63.04
C PRO A 405 -47.69 -24.75 61.89
N THR A 406 -48.20 -23.90 61.00
CA THR A 406 -49.00 -24.31 59.83
C THR A 406 -48.18 -24.45 58.56
N LYS A 407 -46.88 -24.12 58.63
CA LYS A 407 -45.89 -24.30 57.58
C LYS A 407 -44.59 -24.79 58.18
N TYR A 408 -43.79 -25.47 57.39
CA TYR A 408 -42.44 -25.86 57.77
C TYR A 408 -41.54 -25.94 56.54
N THR A 409 -40.23 -25.83 56.74
CA THR A 409 -39.22 -25.97 55.68
C THR A 409 -38.42 -27.24 55.89
N LEU A 410 -37.62 -27.62 54.90
CA LEU A 410 -36.82 -28.85 54.97
C LEU A 410 -35.86 -28.88 56.19
N LEU A 411 -35.51 -27.71 56.74
CA LEU A 411 -34.57 -27.57 57.85
C LEU A 411 -35.24 -27.53 59.22
N ASP A 412 -36.58 -27.46 59.26
CA ASP A 412 -37.34 -27.33 60.50
C ASP A 412 -37.51 -28.66 61.22
N ASN A 413 -37.34 -28.61 62.54
CA ASN A 413 -37.82 -29.64 63.45
C ASN A 413 -39.11 -29.11 64.08
N VAL A 414 -40.18 -29.89 63.99
CA VAL A 414 -41.48 -29.52 64.55
C VAL A 414 -41.78 -30.43 65.73
N VAL A 415 -41.98 -29.85 66.91
CA VAL A 415 -42.48 -30.54 68.09
C VAL A 415 -43.92 -30.10 68.30
N LEU A 416 -44.84 -31.07 68.35
CA LEU A 416 -46.25 -30.76 68.50
C LEU A 416 -46.58 -30.48 69.96
N VAL A 417 -47.23 -29.35 70.20
CA VAL A 417 -47.77 -28.98 71.51
C VAL A 417 -49.26 -29.29 71.58
N ASN A 418 -49.74 -29.55 72.79
CA ASN A 418 -51.16 -29.77 73.01
C ASN A 418 -51.94 -28.49 72.70
N PRO A 419 -53.08 -28.58 71.98
CA PRO A 419 -53.96 -27.44 71.77
C PRO A 419 -54.53 -26.94 73.10
N THR A 420 -55.06 -25.73 73.10
CA THR A 420 -55.72 -25.09 74.25
C THR A 420 -57.05 -24.47 73.84
N ALA A 421 -57.76 -23.88 74.80
CA ALA A 421 -58.96 -23.09 74.57
C ALA A 421 -60.08 -23.78 73.75
N PHE A 422 -60.22 -25.10 73.92
CA PHE A 422 -61.40 -25.86 73.51
C PHE A 422 -62.36 -26.05 74.70
N ASP A 423 -63.58 -26.50 74.43
CA ASP A 423 -64.62 -26.69 75.45
C ASP A 423 -64.14 -27.57 76.61
N ALA A 424 -64.34 -27.10 77.85
CA ALA A 424 -63.90 -27.77 79.08
C ALA A 424 -64.54 -29.15 79.28
N ALA A 425 -65.60 -29.48 78.54
CA ALA A 425 -66.17 -30.81 78.48
C ALA A 425 -65.21 -31.86 77.86
N TYR A 426 -64.14 -31.43 77.19
CA TYR A 426 -63.16 -32.31 76.56
C TYR A 426 -61.76 -32.19 77.17
N TYR A 427 -60.92 -33.19 76.93
CA TYR A 427 -59.48 -33.11 77.12
C TYR A 427 -58.74 -33.63 75.89
N PHE A 428 -57.53 -33.11 75.70
CA PHE A 428 -56.65 -33.53 74.62
C PHE A 428 -55.88 -34.79 75.01
N VAL A 429 -55.96 -35.81 74.16
CA VAL A 429 -55.27 -37.09 74.38
C VAL A 429 -53.85 -37.01 73.80
N ALA A 430 -53.75 -36.96 72.48
CA ALA A 430 -52.49 -36.93 71.74
C ALA A 430 -52.73 -36.52 70.29
N TRP A 431 -51.63 -36.23 69.59
CA TRP A 431 -51.59 -36.07 68.14
C TRP A 431 -51.32 -37.40 67.45
N TYR A 432 -51.86 -37.57 66.24
CA TYR A 432 -51.69 -38.78 65.43
C TYR A 432 -51.36 -38.41 63.98
N THR A 433 -50.69 -39.30 63.25
CA THR A 433 -50.37 -39.09 61.81
C THR A 433 -51.50 -39.49 60.86
N ASP A 434 -52.56 -40.11 61.36
CA ASP A 434 -53.67 -40.64 60.58
C ASP A 434 -55.02 -40.47 61.30
N SER A 435 -56.11 -40.39 60.53
CA SER A 435 -57.47 -40.21 61.07
C SER A 435 -58.05 -41.45 61.76
N THR A 436 -57.31 -42.57 61.79
CA THR A 436 -57.69 -43.78 62.52
C THR A 436 -56.99 -43.88 63.89
N PHE A 437 -56.21 -42.86 64.25
CA PHE A 437 -55.51 -42.72 65.54
C PHE A 437 -54.62 -43.92 65.87
N THR A 438 -53.97 -44.50 64.86
CA THR A 438 -53.15 -45.71 65.05
C THR A 438 -51.69 -45.40 65.41
N THR A 439 -51.18 -44.28 64.92
CA THR A 439 -49.78 -43.88 65.12
C THR A 439 -49.73 -42.52 65.78
N GLU A 440 -49.37 -42.49 67.07
CA GLU A 440 -49.16 -41.26 67.83
C GLU A 440 -47.97 -40.47 67.27
N ALA A 441 -48.09 -39.15 67.23
CA ALA A 441 -47.10 -38.23 66.72
C ALA A 441 -46.73 -37.20 67.78
N THR A 442 -45.43 -37.01 68.03
CA THR A 442 -44.94 -35.92 68.89
C THR A 442 -44.34 -34.77 68.09
N GLY A 443 -44.29 -34.89 66.76
CA GLY A 443 -43.52 -34.01 65.90
C GLY A 443 -42.81 -34.76 64.77
N PHE A 444 -41.90 -34.06 64.10
CA PHE A 444 -40.97 -34.64 63.14
C PHE A 444 -39.67 -33.85 63.10
N GLU A 445 -38.58 -34.55 62.81
CA GLU A 445 -37.25 -33.97 62.64
C GLU A 445 -37.08 -33.35 61.25
N ALA A 446 -36.05 -32.52 61.08
CA ALA A 446 -35.67 -31.93 59.81
C ALA A 446 -35.37 -32.99 58.73
N GLY A 447 -35.48 -32.58 57.47
CA GLY A 447 -35.28 -33.43 56.29
C GLY A 447 -36.58 -34.01 55.70
N GLN A 448 -37.74 -33.63 56.24
CA GLN A 448 -39.04 -34.05 55.73
C GLN A 448 -39.51 -33.17 54.57
N THR A 449 -40.11 -33.76 53.54
CA THR A 449 -40.70 -33.03 52.41
C THR A 449 -42.17 -33.38 52.22
N GLY A 450 -42.93 -32.47 51.61
CA GLY A 450 -44.34 -32.67 51.25
C GLY A 450 -45.31 -32.16 52.31
N GLU A 451 -46.57 -32.03 51.95
CA GLU A 451 -47.61 -31.58 52.87
C GLU A 451 -47.81 -32.60 53.99
N LYS A 452 -48.03 -32.11 55.23
CA LYS A 452 -48.26 -32.96 56.40
C LYS A 452 -49.65 -32.72 56.98
N ALA A 453 -50.24 -33.78 57.51
CA ALA A 453 -51.50 -33.73 58.26
C ALA A 453 -51.31 -34.38 59.63
N PHE A 454 -51.80 -33.72 60.68
CA PHE A 454 -51.85 -34.28 62.03
C PHE A 454 -53.28 -34.24 62.58
N TYR A 455 -53.62 -35.27 63.33
CA TYR A 455 -54.96 -35.55 63.81
C TYR A 455 -54.95 -35.50 65.34
N GLY A 456 -55.52 -34.46 65.94
CA GLY A 456 -55.63 -34.29 67.37
C GLY A 456 -56.89 -34.97 67.91
N LEU A 457 -56.73 -35.92 68.84
CA LEU A 457 -57.86 -36.61 69.46
C LEU A 457 -58.27 -35.94 70.77
N LEU A 458 -59.52 -35.50 70.84
CA LEU A 458 -60.19 -35.04 72.04
C LEU A 458 -61.12 -36.14 72.56
N ARG A 459 -61.27 -36.22 73.89
CA ARG A 459 -62.25 -37.11 74.55
C ARG A 459 -63.08 -36.33 75.54
N SER A 460 -64.34 -36.70 75.70
CA SER A 460 -65.24 -36.09 76.67
C SER A 460 -64.98 -36.61 78.07
N TYR A 461 -65.08 -35.72 79.05
CA TYR A 461 -65.27 -36.13 80.43
C TYR A 461 -66.69 -36.68 80.59
N VAL A 462 -66.80 -37.84 81.22
CA VAL A 462 -68.09 -38.38 81.64
C VAL A 462 -68.09 -38.38 83.16
N GLU A 463 -68.97 -37.55 83.73
CA GLU A 463 -69.27 -37.60 85.15
C GLU A 463 -69.99 -38.92 85.45
N ALA A 464 -69.21 -39.91 85.91
CA ALA A 464 -69.76 -41.19 86.32
C ALA A 464 -69.95 -41.16 87.84
N PHE A 465 -71.20 -41.25 88.26
CA PHE A 465 -71.55 -41.44 89.66
C PHE A 465 -71.27 -42.90 90.04
N ASP A 466 -70.31 -43.11 90.94
CA ASP A 466 -70.03 -44.42 91.50
C ASP A 466 -71.01 -44.69 92.65
N GLU A 467 -72.03 -45.52 92.36
CA GLU A 467 -73.12 -45.82 93.31
C GLU A 467 -72.63 -46.50 94.60
N ASP A 468 -71.47 -47.18 94.57
CA ASP A 468 -70.94 -47.92 95.71
C ASP A 468 -70.16 -47.02 96.68
N THR A 469 -69.63 -45.89 96.21
CA THR A 469 -68.81 -44.96 97.00
C THR A 469 -69.42 -43.58 97.18
N ASN A 470 -70.52 -43.29 96.48
CA ASN A 470 -71.25 -42.02 96.54
C ASN A 470 -70.35 -40.80 96.27
N THR A 471 -69.37 -40.99 95.38
CA THR A 471 -68.37 -40.00 94.98
C THR A 471 -68.50 -39.73 93.48
N LEU A 472 -68.43 -38.45 93.11
CA LEU A 472 -68.24 -38.05 91.71
C LEU A 472 -66.81 -38.44 91.33
N ILE A 473 -66.68 -39.31 90.32
CA ILE A 473 -65.39 -39.67 89.74
C ILE A 473 -65.40 -39.16 88.32
N GLU A 474 -64.43 -38.31 87.97
CA GLU A 474 -64.16 -37.99 86.57
C GLU A 474 -63.65 -39.27 85.90
N LYS A 475 -64.49 -39.85 85.04
CA LYS A 475 -64.09 -40.93 84.14
C LYS A 475 -63.98 -40.35 82.75
N TYR A 476 -63.10 -40.94 81.96
CA TYR A 476 -63.10 -40.66 80.53
C TYR A 476 -63.82 -41.79 79.80
N GLU A 477 -64.63 -41.42 78.81
CA GLU A 477 -65.19 -42.36 77.85
C GLU A 477 -64.25 -42.45 76.66
N ASP A 478 -63.71 -43.64 76.42
CA ASP A 478 -63.06 -43.94 75.16
C ASP A 478 -64.15 -44.11 74.10
N THR A 479 -64.46 -43.06 73.37
CA THR A 479 -65.49 -43.09 72.32
C THR A 479 -65.12 -44.00 71.13
N LEU A 480 -63.89 -44.51 71.05
CA LEU A 480 -63.49 -45.51 70.04
C LEU A 480 -63.82 -46.95 70.48
N THR A 481 -63.76 -47.24 71.79
CA THR A 481 -63.98 -48.59 72.35
C THR A 481 -65.23 -48.72 73.24
N GLY A 482 -65.85 -47.59 73.61
CA GLY A 482 -66.92 -47.48 74.59
C GLY A 482 -66.46 -47.76 76.03
N GLU A 483 -65.15 -47.80 76.29
CA GLU A 483 -64.61 -48.21 77.59
C GLU A 483 -64.43 -47.00 78.53
N LEU A 484 -65.05 -47.06 79.71
CA LEU A 484 -64.93 -46.04 80.75
C LEU A 484 -63.75 -46.36 81.66
N THR A 485 -62.80 -45.44 81.79
CA THR A 485 -61.60 -45.67 82.61
C THR A 485 -61.39 -44.53 83.62
N THR A 486 -60.82 -44.86 84.78
CA THR A 486 -60.70 -43.99 85.97
C THR A 486 -59.31 -43.40 86.10
N LEU A 487 -59.20 -42.11 86.44
CA LEU A 487 -57.91 -41.49 86.78
C LEU A 487 -57.33 -42.07 88.09
N PRO A 488 -56.00 -42.25 88.22
CA PRO A 488 -55.38 -42.57 89.50
C PRO A 488 -55.52 -41.38 90.47
N ALA A 489 -55.78 -41.67 91.75
CA ALA A 489 -55.81 -40.66 92.80
C ALA A 489 -54.41 -40.05 93.00
N LEU A 490 -54.35 -38.74 93.28
CA LEU A 490 -53.11 -38.05 93.61
C LEU A 490 -52.61 -38.51 94.99
N ASP A 491 -51.67 -39.45 95.02
CA ASP A 491 -51.08 -39.99 96.26
C ASP A 491 -50.15 -38.96 96.93
N LEU A 492 -50.69 -38.18 97.86
CA LEU A 492 -49.92 -37.36 98.82
C LEU A 492 -50.02 -38.00 100.21
N THR A 493 -49.00 -38.78 100.57
CA THR A 493 -48.92 -39.40 101.90
C THR A 493 -48.33 -38.42 102.91
N LEU A 494 -49.14 -37.90 103.84
CA LEU A 494 -48.66 -37.16 105.01
C LEU A 494 -48.38 -38.12 106.19
N PRO A 495 -47.37 -37.86 107.03
CA PRO A 495 -46.94 -38.81 108.05
C PRO A 495 -47.96 -38.89 109.19
N ASN A 496 -48.29 -40.13 109.60
CA ASN A 496 -49.13 -40.54 110.74
C ASN A 496 -50.56 -41.02 110.45
N GLY A 497 -50.86 -41.44 109.22
CA GLY A 497 -51.95 -42.38 108.96
C GLY A 497 -53.37 -41.86 109.21
N THR A 498 -53.57 -40.54 109.33
CA THR A 498 -54.91 -39.95 109.32
C THR A 498 -55.36 -39.74 107.89
N LYS A 499 -56.42 -40.45 107.48
CA LYS A 499 -57.11 -40.25 106.19
C LYS A 499 -58.04 -39.05 106.30
N VAL A 500 -57.88 -38.08 105.41
CA VAL A 500 -58.87 -37.01 105.20
C VAL A 500 -59.73 -37.42 104.00
N SER A 501 -61.05 -37.48 104.19
CA SER A 501 -62.03 -37.70 103.12
C SER A 501 -62.99 -36.52 103.07
N TRP A 502 -63.19 -35.97 101.87
CA TRP A 502 -64.05 -34.82 101.60
C TRP A 502 -65.50 -35.25 101.31
N GLN A 503 -66.49 -34.48 101.77
CA GLN A 503 -67.87 -34.55 101.28
C GLN A 503 -68.50 -33.16 101.10
N SER A 504 -68.88 -32.87 99.85
CA SER A 504 -69.88 -31.90 99.33
C SER A 504 -69.48 -30.46 98.93
N SER A 505 -69.71 -30.21 97.63
CA SER A 505 -70.19 -29.03 96.87
C SER A 505 -69.69 -27.59 97.13
N SER A 506 -68.78 -27.15 96.24
CA SER A 506 -68.42 -25.80 95.75
C SER A 506 -67.18 -25.04 96.32
N THR A 507 -66.16 -24.98 95.45
CA THR A 507 -65.19 -23.93 95.03
C THR A 507 -64.20 -23.20 95.97
N ALA A 508 -62.95 -23.19 95.48
CA ALA A 508 -61.80 -22.32 95.73
C ALA A 508 -60.97 -22.56 97.01
N VAL A 509 -59.85 -23.26 96.82
CA VAL A 509 -58.74 -23.38 97.78
C VAL A 509 -57.64 -22.42 97.33
N LYS A 510 -57.16 -21.56 98.23
CA LYS A 510 -55.95 -20.76 98.01
C LYS A 510 -54.90 -21.19 99.03
N VAL A 511 -53.73 -21.55 98.53
CA VAL A 511 -52.56 -21.90 99.35
C VAL A 511 -51.57 -20.75 99.25
N ASP A 512 -51.14 -20.23 100.39
CA ASP A 512 -50.02 -19.27 100.42
C ASP A 512 -48.71 -20.04 100.23
N PRO A 513 -47.94 -19.78 99.16
CA PRO A 513 -46.74 -20.55 98.85
C PRO A 513 -45.56 -20.30 99.80
N GLU A 514 -45.58 -19.25 100.63
CA GLU A 514 -44.50 -18.97 101.60
C GLU A 514 -44.81 -19.49 103.02
N THR A 515 -46.08 -19.53 103.44
CA THR A 515 -46.45 -19.93 104.81
C THR A 515 -47.14 -21.28 104.90
N GLY A 516 -47.64 -21.82 103.78
CA GLY A 516 -48.40 -23.07 103.75
C GLY A 516 -49.80 -22.96 104.36
N GLU A 517 -50.29 -21.74 104.64
CA GLU A 517 -51.67 -21.54 105.09
C GLU A 517 -52.67 -21.90 103.98
N VAL A 518 -53.71 -22.65 104.38
CA VAL A 518 -54.82 -23.04 103.51
C VAL A 518 -56.09 -22.34 103.98
N THR A 519 -56.63 -21.45 103.15
CA THR A 519 -57.87 -20.74 103.46
C THR A 519 -59.03 -21.37 102.69
N ILE A 520 -60.09 -21.75 103.42
CA ILE A 520 -61.33 -22.29 102.86
C ILE A 520 -62.48 -21.36 103.27
N THR A 521 -63.26 -20.88 102.30
CA THR A 521 -64.40 -20.00 102.53
C THR A 521 -65.68 -20.69 102.08
N ARG A 522 -66.67 -20.84 102.98
CA ARG A 522 -68.00 -21.39 102.63
C ARG A 522 -68.93 -20.27 102.14
N PRO A 523 -69.87 -20.50 101.20
CA PRO A 523 -70.85 -19.49 100.82
C PRO A 523 -72.03 -19.41 101.80
N ALA A 524 -72.48 -18.16 102.00
CA ALA A 524 -73.76 -17.65 102.49
C ALA A 524 -74.03 -17.56 104.03
N ASP A 525 -74.10 -16.29 104.45
CA ASP A 525 -74.76 -15.64 105.60
C ASP A 525 -74.68 -16.24 107.02
N GLU A 526 -74.28 -15.34 107.94
CA GLU A 526 -74.25 -15.39 109.40
C GLU A 526 -73.17 -16.25 110.08
N ASP A 527 -72.07 -15.54 110.41
CA ASP A 527 -71.24 -15.62 111.62
C ASP A 527 -71.08 -16.98 112.33
N GLU A 528 -70.05 -17.73 111.93
CA GLU A 528 -69.13 -18.42 112.84
C GLU A 528 -67.88 -18.89 112.07
N THR A 529 -66.73 -18.25 112.33
CA THR A 529 -65.43 -18.67 111.79
C THR A 529 -64.81 -19.71 112.73
N VAL A 530 -64.70 -20.96 112.25
CA VAL A 530 -63.98 -22.02 112.96
C VAL A 530 -62.52 -22.00 112.52
N PHE A 531 -61.64 -21.55 113.42
CA PHE A 531 -60.19 -21.61 113.22
C PHE A 531 -59.66 -22.97 113.69
N LEU A 532 -59.05 -23.74 112.79
CA LEU A 532 -58.18 -24.85 113.17
C LEU A 532 -56.73 -24.49 112.87
N THR A 533 -55.98 -24.19 113.93
CA THR A 533 -54.54 -23.97 113.88
C THR A 533 -53.82 -25.31 114.09
N ALA A 534 -53.07 -25.76 113.09
CA ALA A 534 -52.11 -26.87 113.26
C ALA A 534 -50.69 -26.32 113.12
N ILE A 535 -49.94 -26.33 114.23
CA ILE A 535 -48.52 -25.97 114.27
C ILE A 535 -47.73 -27.25 113.94
N LEU A 536 -47.00 -27.24 112.82
CA LEU A 536 -46.00 -28.27 112.52
C LEU A 536 -44.62 -27.74 112.90
N SER A 537 -43.99 -28.45 113.84
CA SER A 537 -42.60 -28.24 114.25
C SER A 537 -41.70 -29.15 113.41
N PHE A 538 -40.57 -28.56 112.99
CA PHE A 538 -39.68 -28.92 111.87
C PHE A 538 -39.41 -30.41 111.60
#